data_AF-A0AAD9NBS0-F1
#
_entry.id   AF-A0AAD9NBS0-F1
#
_cell.length_a   1.000
_cell.length_b   1.000
_cell.length_c   1.000
_cell.angle_alpha   90.00
_cell.angle_beta   90.00
_cell.angle_gamma   90.00
#
_symmetry.space_group_name_H-M   'P 1'
#
loop_
_entity.id
_entity.type
_entity.pdbx_description
1 polymer ?
#
loop_
_entity_poly.entity_id
_entity_poly.type
_entity_poly.pdbx_seq_one_letter_code
_entity_poly.pdbx_strand_id
1 'polypeptide(L)'
;MDCRACNCDTGGSLRPHCEQSYGHCACRPHITQPRCDTPEVGYYVPYPDWITLQPEKGDCAILGDTLSRDGNVYVTCKGRMDVTFKELDWIRQAEVTW
;
A
#
# COMPACT_ATOMS: atom_id res chain seq x y z
N MET A 1 31.04 -20.07 16.74
CA MET A 1 30.17 -19.26 15.87
C MET A 1 28.82 -19.21 16.54
N ASP A 2 28.28 -18.01 16.72
CA ASP A 2 27.02 -17.78 17.42
C ASP A 2 25.88 -17.78 16.40
N CYS A 3 24.79 -18.49 16.68
CA CYS A 3 23.62 -18.54 15.81
C CYS A 3 22.65 -17.43 16.21
N ARG A 4 22.46 -16.46 15.32
CA ARG A 4 21.47 -15.40 15.51
C ARG A 4 20.18 -15.73 14.76
N ALA A 5 19.04 -15.43 15.38
CA ALA A 5 17.76 -15.56 14.73
C ALA A 5 17.67 -14.61 13.52
N CYS A 6 17.09 -15.09 12.42
CA CYS A 6 16.74 -14.24 11.28
C CYS A 6 15.66 -13.24 11.70
N ASN A 7 15.75 -12.01 11.20
CA ASN A 7 14.82 -10.94 11.52
C ASN A 7 14.29 -10.28 10.24
N CYS A 8 13.90 -11.12 9.27
CA CYS A 8 13.38 -10.67 7.98
C CYS A 8 12.06 -9.94 8.15
N ASP A 9 11.91 -8.80 7.46
CA ASP A 9 10.69 -8.02 7.48
C ASP A 9 9.52 -8.82 6.88
N THR A 10 8.37 -8.82 7.55
CA THR A 10 7.22 -9.64 7.15
C THR A 10 6.56 -9.13 5.85
N GLY A 11 6.62 -7.82 5.60
CA GLY A 11 6.08 -7.24 4.38
C GLY A 11 7.07 -7.28 3.22
N GLY A 12 8.34 -7.04 3.49
CA GLY A 12 9.40 -6.87 2.49
C GLY A 12 10.15 -8.14 2.11
N SER A 13 10.12 -9.20 2.92
CA SER A 13 10.77 -10.47 2.58
C SER A 13 9.82 -11.47 1.91
N LEU A 14 10.38 -12.36 1.09
CA LEU A 14 9.67 -13.48 0.47
C LEU A 14 9.41 -14.61 1.48
N ARG A 15 10.28 -14.75 2.50
CA ARG A 15 10.26 -15.83 3.48
C ARG A 15 10.89 -15.34 4.79
N PRO A 16 10.54 -15.93 5.95
CA PRO A 16 11.12 -15.54 7.25
C PRO A 16 12.55 -16.05 7.49
N HIS A 17 13.07 -16.91 6.62
CA HIS A 17 14.41 -17.49 6.74
C HIS A 17 15.43 -16.68 5.93
N CYS A 18 16.60 -16.47 6.53
CA CYS A 18 17.74 -15.79 5.94
C CYS A 18 18.82 -16.80 5.50
N GLU A 19 19.71 -16.38 4.60
CA GLU A 19 20.82 -17.20 4.14
C GLU A 19 21.76 -17.53 5.30
N GLN A 20 22.12 -18.81 5.45
CA GLN A 20 22.91 -19.28 6.60
C GLN A 20 24.33 -18.67 6.65
N SER A 21 24.89 -18.32 5.50
CA SER A 21 26.26 -17.81 5.38
C SER A 21 26.40 -16.35 5.85
N TYR A 22 25.44 -15.49 5.49
CA TYR A 22 25.53 -14.04 5.68
C TYR A 22 24.38 -13.44 6.50
N GLY A 23 23.32 -14.20 6.75
CA GLY A 23 22.12 -13.72 7.42
C GLY A 23 21.24 -12.79 6.57
N HIS A 24 21.43 -12.77 5.24
CA HIS A 24 20.65 -11.93 4.34
C HIS A 24 19.29 -12.56 4.01
N CYS A 25 18.23 -11.77 4.09
CA CYS A 25 16.88 -12.18 3.73
C CYS A 25 16.65 -12.08 2.20
N ALA A 26 15.76 -12.92 1.67
CA ALA A 26 15.32 -12.82 0.29
C ALA A 26 14.25 -11.74 0.16
N CYS A 27 14.59 -10.59 -0.41
CA CYS A 27 13.69 -9.44 -0.50
C CYS A 27 12.74 -9.51 -1.70
N ARG A 28 11.56 -8.90 -1.53
CA ARG A 28 10.65 -8.58 -2.62
C ARG A 28 11.26 -7.53 -3.56
N PRO A 29 10.76 -7.41 -4.80
CA PRO A 29 11.24 -6.40 -5.73
C PRO A 29 11.25 -5.00 -5.10
N HIS A 30 12.34 -4.25 -5.32
CA HIS A 30 12.52 -2.86 -4.87
C HIS A 30 12.54 -2.65 -3.35
N ILE A 31 12.69 -3.73 -2.59
CA ILE A 31 12.98 -3.68 -1.16
C ILE A 31 14.42 -4.16 -0.96
N THR A 32 15.18 -3.44 -0.14
CA THR A 32 16.61 -3.63 0.08
C THR A 32 16.93 -3.74 1.57
N GLN A 33 18.23 -3.79 1.88
CA GLN A 33 18.84 -4.11 3.17
C GLN A 33 18.79 -5.60 3.55
N PRO A 34 19.71 -6.08 4.41
CA PRO A 34 19.76 -7.48 4.84
C PRO A 34 18.47 -8.02 5.44
N ARG A 35 17.62 -7.14 5.99
CA ARG A 35 16.34 -7.48 6.61
C ARG A 35 15.13 -7.22 5.73
N CYS A 36 15.30 -6.63 4.53
CA CYS A 36 14.21 -6.24 3.64
C CYS A 36 13.24 -5.20 4.25
N ASP A 37 13.76 -4.22 4.98
CA ASP A 37 12.97 -3.22 5.72
C ASP A 37 13.04 -1.81 5.13
N THR A 38 13.76 -1.63 4.02
CA THR A 38 13.98 -0.32 3.41
C THR A 38 13.68 -0.38 1.91
N PRO A 39 12.86 0.52 1.35
CA PRO A 39 12.67 0.60 -0.09
C PRO A 39 13.96 1.06 -0.79
N GLU A 40 14.20 0.58 -2.00
CA GLU A 40 15.29 1.03 -2.86
C GLU A 40 15.15 2.53 -3.19
N VAL A 41 16.26 3.21 -3.46
CA VAL A 41 16.23 4.62 -3.88
C VAL A 41 15.35 4.76 -5.13
N GLY A 42 14.38 5.68 -5.07
CA GLY A 42 13.39 5.90 -6.13
C GLY A 42 12.08 5.12 -5.94
N TYR A 43 12.00 4.25 -4.93
CA TYR A 43 10.79 3.50 -4.57
C TYR A 43 10.28 3.92 -3.19
N TYR A 44 8.99 3.69 -2.96
CA TYR A 44 8.34 3.96 -1.68
C TYR A 44 7.27 2.89 -1.39
N VAL A 45 6.99 2.69 -0.10
CA VAL A 45 5.85 1.90 0.36
C VAL A 45 4.70 2.88 0.60
N PRO A 46 3.62 2.87 -0.21
CA PRO A 46 2.51 3.78 -0.02
C PRO A 46 1.82 3.50 1.31
N TYR A 47 1.35 4.56 1.98
CA TYR A 47 0.41 4.41 3.07
C TYR A 47 -0.94 3.90 2.54
N PRO A 48 -1.75 3.20 3.36
CA PRO A 48 -3.04 2.66 2.92
C PRO A 48 -4.00 3.72 2.33
N ASP A 49 -3.90 4.97 2.76
CA ASP A 49 -4.68 6.11 2.30
C ASP A 49 -4.16 6.74 0.99
N TRP A 50 -3.03 6.28 0.46
CA TRP A 50 -2.51 6.75 -0.83
C TRP A 50 -3.44 6.42 -2.00
N ILE A 51 -4.22 5.34 -1.91
CA ILE A 51 -5.19 4.97 -2.96
C ILE A 51 -6.40 5.90 -2.84
N THR A 52 -6.30 7.06 -3.50
CA THR A 52 -7.42 8.00 -3.63
C THR A 52 -8.24 7.62 -4.87
N LEU A 53 -9.51 7.29 -4.65
CA LEU A 53 -10.45 6.99 -5.72
C LEU A 53 -11.39 8.19 -5.89
N GLN A 54 -11.44 8.73 -7.10
CA GLN A 54 -12.35 9.83 -7.45
C GLN A 54 -13.43 9.31 -8.40
N PRO A 55 -14.72 9.61 -8.15
CA PRO A 55 -15.80 9.08 -8.96
C PRO A 55 -15.83 9.76 -10.34
N GLU A 56 -16.28 9.03 -11.35
CA GLU A 56 -16.59 9.61 -12.65
C GLU A 56 -17.71 10.65 -12.50
N LYS A 57 -17.48 11.89 -12.98
CA LYS A 57 -18.46 12.99 -12.94
C LYS A 57 -19.18 13.11 -11.60
N GLY A 58 -18.44 13.12 -10.49
CA GLY A 58 -19.00 13.23 -9.15
C GLY A 58 -20.01 14.38 -9.06
N ASP A 59 -21.26 14.07 -8.76
CA ASP A 59 -22.31 15.06 -8.55
C ASP A 59 -22.17 15.57 -7.12
N CYS A 60 -21.53 16.73 -6.97
CA CYS A 60 -21.31 17.38 -5.69
C CYS A 60 -22.46 18.35 -5.41
N ALA A 61 -23.57 17.86 -4.86
CA ALA A 61 -24.70 18.71 -4.49
C ALA A 61 -24.48 19.35 -3.11
N ILE A 62 -24.15 20.65 -3.08
CA ILE A 62 -23.90 21.42 -1.84
C ILE A 62 -25.08 21.38 -0.84
N LEU A 63 -26.31 21.14 -1.33
CA LEU A 63 -27.54 21.13 -0.52
C LEU A 63 -28.12 19.73 -0.25
N GLY A 64 -27.56 18.67 -0.85
CA GLY A 64 -28.13 17.32 -0.80
C GLY A 64 -27.21 16.25 -0.20
N ASP A 65 -25.89 16.47 -0.29
CA ASP A 65 -24.88 15.48 0.07
C ASP A 65 -23.87 16.10 1.06
N THR A 66 -24.37 16.59 2.19
CA THR A 66 -23.55 17.17 3.25
C THR A 66 -23.39 16.20 4.42
N LEU A 67 -22.15 15.84 4.77
CA LEU A 67 -21.84 15.05 5.96
C LEU A 67 -21.35 15.99 7.06
N SER A 68 -22.00 15.99 8.23
CA SER A 68 -21.45 16.65 9.41
C SER A 68 -20.72 15.63 10.29
N ARG A 69 -19.44 15.86 10.57
CA ARG A 69 -18.62 15.01 11.44
C ARG A 69 -17.71 15.87 12.31
N ASP A 70 -17.73 15.64 13.62
CA ASP A 70 -16.95 16.37 14.63
C ASP A 70 -17.13 17.90 14.57
N GLY A 71 -18.35 18.37 14.31
CA GLY A 71 -18.67 19.79 14.18
C GLY A 71 -18.22 20.43 12.85
N ASN A 72 -17.55 19.66 11.98
CA ASN A 72 -17.21 20.08 10.63
C ASN A 72 -18.28 19.65 9.64
N VAL A 73 -18.43 20.44 8.59
CA VAL A 73 -19.41 20.21 7.51
C VAL A 73 -18.63 19.91 6.24
N TYR A 74 -18.81 18.71 5.70
CA TYR A 74 -18.15 18.21 4.49
C TYR A 74 -19.16 18.11 3.36
N VAL A 75 -18.80 18.63 2.19
CA VAL A 75 -19.52 18.31 0.95
C VAL A 75 -19.03 16.93 0.49
N THR A 76 -19.96 16.00 0.36
CA THR A 76 -19.71 14.69 -0.22
C THR A 76 -20.15 14.71 -1.67
N CYS A 77 -19.38 14.05 -2.54
CA CYS A 77 -19.69 13.93 -3.96
C CYS A 77 -20.03 12.47 -4.23
N LYS A 78 -21.22 12.22 -4.78
CA LYS A 78 -21.62 10.87 -5.19
C LYS A 78 -21.25 10.65 -6.65
N GLY A 79 -20.71 9.49 -6.95
CA GLY A 79 -20.58 9.05 -8.33
C GLY A 79 -20.16 7.59 -8.39
N ARG A 80 -20.15 7.04 -9.61
CA ARG A 80 -19.80 5.65 -9.86
C ARG A 80 -18.28 5.51 -9.97
N MET A 81 -17.77 4.37 -9.53
CA MET A 81 -16.38 3.97 -9.68
C MET A 81 -16.36 2.48 -10.01
N ASP A 82 -15.71 2.10 -11.11
CA ASP A 82 -15.41 0.72 -11.42
C ASP A 82 -13.94 0.46 -11.04
N VAL A 83 -13.73 -0.18 -9.87
CA VAL A 83 -12.40 -0.47 -9.32
C VAL A 83 -12.03 -1.91 -9.65
N THR A 84 -10.99 -2.09 -10.46
CA THR A 84 -10.43 -3.41 -10.75
C THR A 84 -9.19 -3.63 -9.88
N PHE A 85 -9.28 -4.55 -8.93
CA PHE A 85 -8.08 -5.00 -8.23
C PHE A 85 -7.34 -6.00 -9.10
N LYS A 86 -6.15 -5.62 -9.59
CA LYS A 86 -5.25 -6.60 -10.19
C LYS A 86 -4.45 -7.25 -9.07
N GLU A 87 -4.47 -8.58 -9.06
CA GLU A 87 -3.56 -9.36 -8.24
C GLU A 87 -2.18 -9.30 -8.91
N LEU A 88 -1.34 -8.36 -8.46
CA LEU A 88 0.10 -8.52 -8.66
C LEU A 88 0.62 -9.38 -7.50
N ASP A 89 1.56 -10.26 -7.80
CA ASP A 89 2.13 -11.28 -6.89
C ASP A 89 2.63 -10.74 -5.52
N TRP A 90 2.65 -9.41 -5.31
CA TRP A 90 3.16 -8.81 -4.07
C TRP A 90 2.55 -7.46 -3.63
N ILE A 91 1.75 -6.75 -4.45
CA ILE A 91 0.98 -5.55 -4.03
C ILE A 91 -0.40 -5.60 -4.67
N ARG A 92 -1.47 -5.36 -3.89
CA ARG A 92 -2.80 -5.10 -4.46
C ARG A 92 -2.78 -3.73 -5.14
N GLN A 93 -2.54 -3.70 -6.45
CA GLN A 93 -2.73 -2.48 -7.23
C GLN A 93 -4.21 -2.41 -7.64
N ALA A 94 -4.86 -1.30 -7.26
CA ALA A 94 -6.16 -0.95 -7.79
C ALA A 94 -5.94 -0.20 -9.11
N GLU A 95 -6.43 -0.76 -10.20
CA GLU A 95 -6.59 -0.03 -11.46
C GLU A 95 -8.00 0.54 -11.51
N VAL A 96 -8.10 1.84 -11.80
CA VAL A 96 -9.37 2.55 -11.97
C VAL A 96 -9.54 2.80 -13.45
N THR A 97 -10.63 2.30 -14.02
CA THR A 97 -11.01 2.58 -15.41
C THR A 97 -12.22 3.52 -15.44
N TRP A 98 -12.24 4.44 -16.40
CA TRP A 98 -13.27 5.46 -16.60
C TRP A 98 -14.22 5.06 -17.74
#